data_AF-A0A4Q4TE27-F1
#
_entry.id   AF-A0A4Q4TE27-F1
#
_cell.length_a   1.000
_cell.length_b   1.000
_cell.length_c   1.000
_cell.angle_alpha   90.00
_cell.angle_beta   90.00
_cell.angle_gamma   90.00
#
_symmetry.space_group_name_H-M   'P 1'
#
loop_
_entity.id
_entity.type
_entity.pdbx_description
1 polymer ?
#
loop_
_entity_poly.entity_id
_entity_poly.type
_entity_poly.pdbx_seq_one_letter_code
_entity_poly.pdbx_strand_id
1 'polypeptide(L)'
;MARTIISKPTLFVDDTSYTAMRPRDTTTARPYVNGIAVRAPKSSLPDLFSDPRISVHKGALGDESLGLELGTAAAIFGEADLVIHNVADVFFLKTYATLHPTNVPSTQRLAQLAAPRLVPVHYVSSASVAQLSRLDEFGEVSTAAFPPPRDARELTGGYTAAKWASERFLENAAAQ
;
A
#
# COMPACT_ATOMS: atom_id res chain seq x y z
N MET A 1 18.94 0.75 13.19
CA MET A 1 18.40 -0.56 12.73
C MET A 1 17.35 -0.22 11.70
N ALA A 2 17.45 -0.69 10.45
CA ALA A 2 16.46 -0.35 9.42
C ALA A 2 15.20 -1.22 9.56
N ARG A 3 14.02 -0.61 9.68
CA ARG A 3 12.73 -1.28 9.89
C ARG A 3 11.72 -0.84 8.84
N THR A 4 11.15 -1.80 8.11
CA THR A 4 10.21 -1.55 7.02
C THR A 4 8.82 -2.09 7.34
N ILE A 5 7.78 -1.29 7.13
CA ILE A 5 6.38 -1.73 7.22
C ILE A 5 5.89 -2.08 5.82
N ILE A 6 5.27 -3.25 5.67
CA ILE A 6 4.59 -3.66 4.44
C ILE A 6 3.13 -3.93 4.80
N SER A 7 2.21 -3.10 4.31
CA SER A 7 0.77 -3.37 4.47
C SER A 7 0.33 -4.38 3.41
N LYS A 8 -0.10 -5.56 3.88
CA LYS A 8 -0.30 -6.84 3.19
C LYS A 8 0.98 -7.54 2.67
N PRO A 9 1.35 -8.70 3.23
CA PRO A 9 1.93 -9.78 2.48
C PRO A 9 0.81 -10.62 1.88
N THR A 10 0.21 -10.15 0.81
CA THR A 10 -0.51 -11.05 -0.08
C THR A 10 0.44 -11.28 -1.25
N LEU A 11 1.05 -12.47 -1.27
CA LEU A 11 1.71 -12.97 -2.46
C LEU A 11 0.62 -13.04 -3.55
N PHE A 12 0.60 -12.08 -4.46
CA PHE A 12 -0.01 -12.29 -5.76
C PHE A 12 1.16 -12.52 -6.72
N VAL A 13 1.22 -13.76 -7.21
CA VAL A 13 1.95 -14.10 -8.43
C VAL A 13 1.14 -13.48 -9.55
N ASP A 14 1.51 -12.27 -9.95
CA ASP A 14 1.21 -11.76 -11.27
C ASP A 14 2.56 -11.39 -11.89
N ASP A 15 2.72 -11.74 -13.15
CA ASP A 15 4.01 -11.79 -13.84
C ASP A 15 4.68 -10.40 -13.77
N THR A 16 5.97 -10.35 -13.47
CA THR A 16 6.80 -9.13 -13.30
C THR A 16 6.50 -8.18 -12.12
N SER A 17 6.86 -8.56 -10.89
CA SER A 17 7.83 -7.79 -10.05
C SER A 17 7.90 -8.32 -8.61
N TYR A 18 8.90 -9.15 -8.34
CA TYR A 18 9.38 -9.38 -6.99
C TYR A 18 10.02 -8.09 -6.47
N THR A 19 9.37 -7.35 -5.58
CA THR A 19 10.12 -6.40 -4.74
C THR A 19 10.71 -7.15 -3.55
N ALA A 20 11.61 -8.08 -3.84
CA ALA A 20 12.59 -8.53 -2.88
C ALA A 20 13.68 -7.46 -2.83
N MET A 21 13.68 -6.61 -1.79
CA MET A 21 14.85 -5.80 -1.50
C MET A 21 16.03 -6.74 -1.23
N ARG A 22 16.89 -6.91 -2.23
CA ARG A 22 18.19 -7.56 -2.07
C ARG A 22 19.01 -6.65 -1.14
N PRO A 23 19.48 -7.11 0.03
CA PRO A 23 20.25 -6.26 0.92
C PRO A 23 21.51 -5.80 0.19
N ARG A 24 21.65 -4.48 -0.01
CA ARG A 24 22.95 -3.88 -0.28
C ARG A 24 23.67 -3.81 1.06
N ASP A 25 24.82 -4.46 1.10
CA ASP A 25 25.82 -4.44 2.18
C ASP A 25 25.48 -5.23 3.45
N THR A 26 26.34 -6.21 3.78
CA THR A 26 26.14 -7.20 4.85
C THR A 26 26.75 -6.79 6.20
N THR A 27 27.11 -5.53 6.39
CA THR A 27 28.03 -5.15 7.48
C THR A 27 27.38 -4.35 8.61
N THR A 28 26.08 -4.01 8.53
CA THR A 28 25.36 -3.29 9.59
C THR A 28 23.92 -3.80 9.75
N ALA A 29 23.55 -4.21 10.97
CA ALA A 29 22.19 -4.51 11.47
C ALA A 29 21.14 -5.02 10.45
N ARG A 30 20.81 -6.32 10.52
CA ARG A 30 19.82 -6.96 9.63
C ARG A 30 18.47 -6.23 9.65
N PRO A 31 17.84 -5.95 8.50
CA PRO A 31 16.56 -5.25 8.44
C PRO A 31 15.42 -6.08 9.04
N TYR A 32 14.49 -5.41 9.73
CA TYR A 32 13.29 -5.99 10.34
C TYR A 32 12.04 -5.56 9.59
N VAL A 33 11.09 -6.47 9.36
CA VAL A 33 9.91 -6.22 8.54
C VAL A 33 8.63 -6.49 9.34
N ASN A 34 7.70 -5.53 9.34
CA ASN A 34 6.35 -5.71 9.87
C ASN A 34 5.36 -5.85 8.71
N GLY A 35 4.79 -7.04 8.54
CA GLY A 35 3.63 -7.27 7.69
C GLY A 35 2.35 -6.94 8.44
N ILE A 36 1.59 -5.94 8.00
CA ILE A 36 0.35 -5.50 8.67
C ILE A 36 -0.90 -5.78 7.82
N ALA A 37 -2.07 -5.84 8.44
CA ALA A 37 -3.34 -6.15 7.79
C ALA A 37 -3.33 -7.50 7.01
N VAL A 38 -2.71 -8.51 7.61
CA VAL A 38 -2.59 -9.85 7.00
C VAL A 38 -3.85 -10.65 7.33
N ARG A 39 -4.65 -10.97 6.31
CA ARG A 39 -5.90 -11.73 6.50
C ARG A 39 -5.68 -13.22 6.70
N ALA A 40 -4.67 -13.76 6.02
CA ALA A 40 -4.37 -15.19 6.03
C ALA A 40 -3.68 -15.59 7.36
N PRO A 41 -3.97 -16.79 7.90
CA PRO A 41 -3.23 -17.29 9.06
C PRO A 41 -1.75 -17.47 8.73
N LYS A 42 -0.87 -17.29 9.71
CA LYS A 42 0.59 -17.41 9.51
C LYS A 42 1.00 -18.77 8.91
N SER A 43 0.30 -19.84 9.27
CA SER A 43 0.53 -21.19 8.75
C SER A 43 0.26 -21.37 7.26
N SER A 44 -0.49 -20.46 6.62
CA SER A 44 -0.74 -20.49 5.18
C SER A 44 0.11 -19.48 4.41
N LEU A 45 1.06 -18.81 5.07
CA LEU A 45 1.98 -17.90 4.41
C LEU A 45 3.21 -18.65 3.90
N PRO A 46 3.87 -18.18 2.83
CA PRO A 46 5.13 -18.76 2.35
C PRO A 46 6.21 -18.82 3.43
N ASP A 47 7.16 -19.76 3.30
CA ASP A 47 8.25 -19.97 4.27
C ASP A 47 9.07 -18.72 4.59
N LEU A 48 9.10 -17.74 3.68
CA LEU A 48 9.69 -16.43 3.92
C LEU A 48 9.18 -15.78 5.22
N PHE A 49 7.90 -15.95 5.55
CA PHE A 49 7.26 -15.39 6.76
C PHE A 49 7.61 -16.13 8.06
N SER A 50 8.39 -17.22 7.96
CA SER A 50 8.98 -17.91 9.11
C SER A 50 10.33 -17.29 9.54
N ASP A 51 10.90 -16.39 8.74
CA ASP A 51 12.13 -15.68 9.11
C ASP A 51 11.90 -14.85 10.39
N PRO A 52 12.77 -14.95 11.41
CA PRO A 52 12.60 -14.23 12.67
C PRO A 52 12.66 -12.70 12.53
N ARG A 53 13.10 -12.18 11.37
CA ARG A 53 13.09 -10.76 11.05
C ARG A 53 11.73 -10.27 10.55
N ILE A 54 10.78 -11.16 10.30
CA ILE A 54 9.45 -10.81 9.79
C ILE A 54 8.41 -11.05 10.88
N SER A 55 7.78 -9.96 11.33
CA SER A 55 6.60 -10.01 12.17
C SER A 55 5.34 -9.81 11.36
N VAL A 56 4.35 -10.65 11.60
CA VAL A 56 3.07 -10.64 10.88
C VAL A 56 1.97 -10.29 11.86
N HIS A 57 1.25 -9.22 11.55
CA HIS A 57 0.15 -8.69 12.33
C HIS A 57 -1.16 -8.92 11.57
N LYS A 58 -2.04 -9.72 12.16
CA LYS A 58 -3.34 -10.03 11.57
C LYS A 58 -4.23 -8.78 11.58
N GLY A 59 -4.98 -8.56 10.51
CA GLY A 59 -5.93 -7.46 10.40
C GLY A 59 -6.53 -7.35 9.00
N ALA A 60 -7.48 -6.43 8.82
CA ALA A 60 -7.96 -6.04 7.50
C ALA A 60 -7.75 -4.54 7.26
N LEU A 61 -7.58 -4.19 5.98
CA LEU A 61 -7.32 -2.82 5.56
C LEU A 61 -8.51 -1.86 5.80
N GLY A 62 -9.72 -2.41 5.86
CA GLY A 62 -10.92 -1.66 6.19
C GLY A 62 -11.05 -1.36 7.68
N ASP A 63 -10.27 -2.02 8.53
CA ASP A 63 -10.34 -1.86 9.97
C ASP A 63 -9.70 -0.54 10.41
N GLU A 64 -10.15 -0.02 11.55
CA GLU A 64 -9.44 1.06 12.24
C GLU A 64 -7.99 0.63 12.52
N SER A 65 -7.06 1.57 12.39
CA SER A 65 -5.62 1.31 12.58
C SER A 65 -5.07 0.12 11.77
N LEU A 66 -5.70 -0.23 10.64
CA LEU A 66 -5.31 -1.36 9.77
C LEU A 66 -5.39 -2.73 10.47
N GLY A 67 -6.23 -2.83 11.51
CA GLY A 67 -6.43 -4.01 12.34
C GLY A 67 -5.39 -4.19 13.44
N LEU A 68 -4.53 -3.19 13.66
CA LEU A 68 -3.59 -3.15 14.77
C LEU A 68 -4.25 -2.60 16.03
N GLU A 69 -3.84 -3.13 17.18
CA GLU A 69 -4.07 -2.46 18.47
C GLU A 69 -3.28 -1.13 18.50
N LEU A 70 -3.81 -0.09 19.16
CA LEU A 70 -3.26 1.26 19.12
C LEU A 70 -1.82 1.35 19.62
N GLY A 71 -1.50 0.70 20.74
CA GLY A 71 -0.14 0.61 21.27
C GLY A 71 0.81 -0.10 20.31
N THR A 72 0.33 -1.17 19.66
CA THR A 72 1.09 -1.90 18.63
C THR A 72 1.36 -1.01 17.41
N ALA A 73 0.35 -0.27 16.93
CA ALA A 73 0.52 0.67 15.83
C ALA A 73 1.53 1.78 16.21
N ALA A 74 1.40 2.36 17.40
CA ALA A 74 2.31 3.39 17.90
C ALA A 74 3.77 2.87 17.99
N ALA A 75 3.98 1.64 18.45
CA ALA A 75 5.32 1.04 18.50
C ALA A 75 5.89 0.80 17.09
N ILE A 76 5.08 0.22 16.19
CA ILE A 76 5.51 -0.11 14.82
C ILE A 76 5.88 1.16 14.04
N PHE A 77 5.00 2.15 14.00
CA PHE A 77 5.26 3.41 13.27
C PHE A 77 6.23 4.32 14.02
N GLY A 78 6.31 4.20 15.35
CA GLY A 78 7.28 4.87 16.22
C GLY A 78 8.74 4.46 15.94
N GLU A 79 8.95 3.29 15.34
CA GLU A 79 10.29 2.75 15.05
C GLU A 79 10.53 2.48 13.56
N ALA A 80 9.55 2.70 12.70
CA ALA A 80 9.68 2.47 11.26
C ALA A 80 10.57 3.52 10.58
N ASP A 81 11.37 3.06 9.62
CA ASP A 81 12.20 3.91 8.76
C ASP A 81 11.59 4.07 7.35
N LEU A 82 10.72 3.14 6.94
CA LEU A 82 10.04 3.15 5.65
C LEU A 82 8.71 2.41 5.73
N VAL A 83 7.69 2.92 5.06
CA VAL A 83 6.43 2.23 4.79
C VAL A 83 6.31 1.93 3.30
N ILE A 84 6.02 0.68 2.95
CA ILE A 84 5.68 0.26 1.59
C ILE A 84 4.19 -0.09 1.58
N HIS A 85 3.40 0.75 0.92
CA HIS A 85 1.95 0.56 0.77
C HIS A 85 1.64 -0.05 -0.59
N ASN A 86 1.65 -1.38 -0.66
CA ASN A 86 1.25 -2.14 -1.84
C ASN A 86 -0.16 -2.73 -1.67
N VAL A 87 -1.14 -1.86 -1.47
CA VAL A 87 -2.51 -2.30 -1.19
C VAL A 87 -3.36 -2.25 -2.43
N ALA A 88 -3.97 -3.39 -2.72
CA ALA A 88 -5.13 -3.48 -3.57
C ALA A 88 -6.04 -4.64 -3.11
N ASP A 89 -7.34 -4.37 -2.96
CA ASP A 89 -8.36 -5.39 -3.27
C ASP A 89 -8.52 -5.38 -4.80
N VAL A 90 -7.76 -6.21 -5.51
CA VAL A 90 -7.84 -6.31 -6.97
C VAL A 90 -8.96 -7.30 -7.29
N PHE A 91 -10.13 -6.77 -7.60
CA PHE A 91 -11.16 -7.55 -8.28
C PHE A 91 -11.69 -6.70 -9.43
N PHE A 92 -11.28 -7.05 -10.65
CA PHE A 92 -11.53 -6.26 -11.86
C PHE A 92 -13.01 -6.01 -12.16
N LEU A 93 -13.91 -6.85 -11.63
CA LEU A 93 -15.36 -6.71 -11.79
C LEU A 93 -16.04 -5.87 -10.69
N LYS A 94 -15.32 -5.43 -9.65
CA LYS A 94 -15.89 -4.61 -8.58
C LYS A 94 -15.96 -3.13 -8.99
N THR A 95 -17.05 -2.49 -8.59
CA THR A 95 -17.25 -1.04 -8.78
C THR A 95 -16.33 -0.24 -7.85
N TYR A 96 -16.12 1.04 -8.17
CA TYR A 96 -15.42 1.95 -7.25
C TYR A 96 -16.10 2.00 -5.88
N ALA A 97 -17.43 2.01 -5.82
CA ALA A 97 -18.15 2.02 -4.54
C ALA A 97 -17.81 0.80 -3.66
N THR A 98 -17.53 -0.36 -4.26
CA THR A 98 -17.12 -1.57 -3.52
C THR A 98 -15.63 -1.54 -3.15
N LEU A 99 -14.77 -0.97 -4.01
CA LEU A 99 -13.33 -0.95 -3.82
C LEU A 99 -12.83 0.23 -2.97
N HIS A 100 -13.55 1.34 -3.00
CA HIS A 100 -13.22 2.57 -2.29
C HIS A 100 -13.08 2.35 -0.79
N PRO A 101 -14.04 1.75 -0.06
CA PRO A 101 -14.00 1.65 1.40
C PRO A 101 -12.73 0.98 1.94
N THR A 102 -12.13 0.10 1.15
CA THR A 102 -10.89 -0.61 1.51
C THR A 102 -9.65 0.12 1.01
N ASN A 103 -9.61 0.58 -0.25
CA ASN A 103 -8.37 1.05 -0.87
C ASN A 103 -8.00 2.48 -0.49
N VAL A 104 -8.94 3.43 -0.56
CA VAL A 104 -8.63 4.86 -0.30
C VAL A 104 -8.48 5.11 1.21
N PRO A 105 -9.42 4.70 2.07
CA PRO A 105 -9.30 4.93 3.50
C PRO A 105 -8.12 4.19 4.16
N SER A 106 -7.67 3.03 3.61
CA SER A 106 -6.46 2.38 4.14
C SER A 106 -5.19 3.17 3.81
N THR A 107 -5.11 3.77 2.62
CA THR A 107 -4.04 4.71 2.25
C THR A 107 -4.02 5.90 3.21
N GLN A 108 -5.19 6.48 3.48
CA GLN A 108 -5.32 7.63 4.39
C GLN A 108 -4.87 7.31 5.81
N ARG A 109 -5.35 6.19 6.37
CA ARG A 109 -4.98 5.76 7.73
C ARG A 109 -3.50 5.46 7.85
N LEU A 110 -2.92 4.81 6.83
CA LEU A 110 -1.49 4.52 6.81
C LEU A 110 -0.66 5.82 6.78
N ALA A 111 -1.05 6.80 5.96
CA ALA A 111 -0.41 8.10 5.95
C ALA A 111 -0.54 8.83 7.30
N GLN A 112 -1.70 8.75 7.94
CA GLN A 112 -1.93 9.31 9.28
C GLN A 112 -1.04 8.66 10.35
N LEU A 113 -0.85 7.34 10.29
CA LEU A 113 0.04 6.62 11.23
C LEU A 113 1.52 6.93 10.98
N ALA A 114 1.91 7.20 9.73
CA ALA A 114 3.27 7.56 9.34
C ALA A 114 3.63 9.03 9.63
N ALA A 115 2.63 9.92 9.60
CA ALA A 115 2.81 11.37 9.69
C ALA A 115 3.54 11.87 10.96
N PRO A 116 3.28 11.36 12.19
CA PRO A 116 3.90 11.88 13.41
C PRO A 116 5.43 11.83 13.41
N ARG A 117 6.03 10.87 12.69
CA ARG A 117 7.49 10.74 12.54
C ARG A 117 7.98 11.07 11.14
N LEU A 118 7.09 11.54 10.26
CA LEU A 118 7.38 11.76 8.83
C LEU A 118 8.02 10.52 8.19
N VAL A 119 7.52 9.33 8.54
CA VAL A 119 8.07 8.08 7.98
C VAL A 119 7.80 8.08 6.48
N PRO A 120 8.82 7.93 5.62
CA PRO A 120 8.63 7.88 4.18
C PRO A 120 7.63 6.80 3.79
N VAL A 121 6.68 7.13 2.91
CA VAL A 121 5.68 6.20 2.36
C VAL A 121 5.95 5.99 0.88
N HIS A 122 6.33 4.77 0.51
CA HIS A 122 6.38 4.33 -0.88
C HIS A 122 5.03 3.70 -1.26
N TYR A 123 4.28 4.39 -2.10
CA TYR A 123 3.00 3.90 -2.62
C TYR A 123 3.18 3.14 -3.92
N VAL A 124 2.73 1.90 -3.97
CA VAL A 124 2.71 1.12 -5.21
C VAL A 124 1.37 1.35 -5.91
N SER A 125 1.41 2.15 -6.98
CA SER A 125 0.23 2.38 -7.82
C SER A 125 0.09 1.32 -8.92
N SER A 126 -0.63 1.64 -10.00
CA SER A 126 -0.86 0.77 -11.14
C SER A 126 -0.81 1.56 -12.44
N ALA A 127 -0.22 0.98 -13.49
CA ALA A 127 -0.23 1.56 -14.83
C ALA A 127 -1.66 1.87 -15.35
N SER A 128 -2.70 1.25 -14.77
CA SER A 128 -4.08 1.56 -15.14
C SER A 128 -4.47 3.01 -14.89
N VAL A 129 -3.82 3.73 -13.96
CA VAL A 129 -4.08 5.17 -13.73
C VAL A 129 -3.70 6.02 -14.94
N ALA A 130 -2.69 5.63 -15.72
CA ALA A 130 -2.28 6.33 -16.92
C ALA A 130 -3.36 6.26 -18.02
N GLN A 131 -4.21 5.23 -18.02
CA GLN A 131 -5.31 5.08 -18.97
C GLN A 131 -6.35 6.21 -18.85
N LEU A 132 -6.40 6.91 -17.70
CA LEU A 132 -7.26 8.07 -17.52
C LEU A 132 -6.86 9.26 -18.41
N SER A 133 -5.58 9.35 -18.79
CA SER A 133 -5.07 10.43 -19.63
C SER A 133 -5.53 10.35 -21.09
N ARG A 134 -5.82 9.13 -21.56
CA ARG A 134 -6.09 8.81 -22.98
C ARG A 134 -4.97 9.25 -23.93
N LEU A 135 -3.76 9.43 -23.42
CA LEU A 135 -2.57 9.69 -24.21
C LEU A 135 -1.99 8.38 -24.73
N ASP A 136 -1.39 8.42 -25.92
CA ASP A 136 -0.71 7.25 -26.51
C ASP A 136 0.52 6.85 -25.70
N GLU A 137 1.20 7.82 -25.09
CA GLU A 137 2.32 7.62 -24.18
C GLU A 137 2.12 8.46 -22.91
N PHE A 138 2.47 7.88 -21.76
CA PHE A 138 2.39 8.55 -20.46
C PHE A 138 3.72 8.44 -19.73
N GLY A 139 4.37 9.57 -19.49
CA GLY A 139 5.65 9.65 -18.80
C GLY A 139 5.52 9.56 -17.28
N GLU A 140 6.65 9.69 -16.58
CA GLU A 140 6.69 9.79 -15.11
C GLU A 140 6.24 11.18 -14.65
N VAL A 141 4.93 11.42 -14.76
CA VAL A 141 4.26 12.66 -14.37
C VAL A 141 3.04 12.36 -13.51
N SER A 142 2.64 13.33 -12.69
CA SER A 142 1.44 13.19 -11.86
C SER A 142 0.19 12.99 -12.73
N THR A 143 -0.67 12.06 -12.31
CA THR A 143 -1.98 11.84 -12.93
C THR A 143 -3.04 12.85 -12.47
N ALA A 144 -2.67 13.86 -11.66
CA ALA A 144 -3.60 14.82 -11.07
C ALA A 144 -4.51 15.54 -12.09
N ALA A 145 -3.99 15.82 -13.27
CA ALA A 145 -4.72 16.48 -14.35
C ALA A 145 -5.80 15.60 -15.01
N PHE A 146 -5.80 14.29 -14.72
CA PHE A 146 -6.63 13.29 -15.40
C PHE A 146 -7.54 12.56 -14.40
N PRO A 147 -8.53 13.23 -13.79
CA PRO A 147 -9.45 12.59 -12.86
C PRO A 147 -10.34 11.55 -13.54
N PRO A 148 -10.71 10.47 -12.83
CA PRO A 148 -11.74 9.54 -13.29
C PRO A 148 -13.06 10.25 -13.62
N PRO A 149 -13.86 9.71 -14.56
CA PRO A 149 -15.19 10.24 -14.86
C PRO A 149 -16.08 10.33 -13.62
N ARG A 150 -16.86 11.42 -13.52
CA ARG A 150 -17.77 11.63 -12.39
C ARG A 150 -19.07 10.82 -12.51
N ASP A 151 -19.48 10.47 -13.73
CA ASP A 151 -20.63 9.60 -13.93
C ASP A 151 -20.21 8.15 -13.69
N ALA A 152 -20.87 7.49 -12.72
CA ALA A 152 -20.66 6.09 -12.39
C ALA A 152 -20.91 5.15 -13.57
N ARG A 153 -21.70 5.57 -14.57
CA ARG A 153 -21.96 4.82 -15.82
C ARG A 153 -20.79 4.87 -16.79
N GLU A 154 -20.01 5.96 -16.74
CA GLU A 154 -18.80 6.15 -17.54
C GLU A 154 -17.54 5.67 -16.81
N LEU A 155 -17.66 5.37 -15.51
CA LEU A 155 -16.57 4.89 -14.67
C LEU A 155 -16.22 3.43 -14.99
N THR A 156 -15.46 3.23 -16.05
CA THR A 156 -14.82 1.95 -16.34
C THR A 156 -13.57 1.80 -15.44
N GLY A 157 -13.54 0.76 -14.59
CA GLY A 157 -12.38 0.42 -13.77
C GLY A 157 -12.37 1.08 -12.38
N GLY A 158 -13.20 0.57 -11.47
CA GLY A 158 -13.24 1.06 -10.08
C GLY A 158 -11.90 0.94 -9.34
N TYR A 159 -11.06 -0.01 -9.74
CA TYR A 159 -9.70 -0.15 -9.25
C TYR A 159 -8.81 1.03 -9.66
N THR A 160 -8.85 1.42 -10.95
CA THR A 160 -8.13 2.58 -11.48
C THR A 160 -8.50 3.85 -10.72
N ALA A 161 -9.80 4.08 -10.51
CA ALA A 161 -10.27 5.24 -9.77
C ALA A 161 -9.81 5.24 -8.31
N ALA A 162 -9.78 4.07 -7.65
CA ALA A 162 -9.28 3.96 -6.28
C ALA A 162 -7.76 4.20 -6.16
N LYS A 163 -6.96 3.72 -7.12
CA LYS A 163 -5.52 4.00 -7.19
C LYS A 163 -5.26 5.49 -7.44
N TRP A 164 -5.95 6.10 -8.40
CA TRP A 164 -5.84 7.53 -8.68
C TRP A 164 -6.21 8.39 -7.46
N ALA A 165 -7.31 8.07 -6.77
CA ALA A 165 -7.72 8.81 -5.57
C ALA A 165 -6.69 8.70 -4.44
N SER A 166 -6.03 7.55 -4.31
CA SER A 166 -4.96 7.32 -3.33
C SER A 166 -3.69 8.09 -3.69
N GLU A 167 -3.27 8.10 -4.97
CA GLU A 167 -2.18 8.95 -5.46
C GLU A 167 -2.45 10.41 -5.14
N ARG A 168 -3.65 10.91 -5.48
CA ARG A 168 -4.04 12.29 -5.22
C ARG A 168 -3.95 12.68 -3.76
N PHE A 169 -4.45 11.81 -2.90
CA PHE A 169 -4.41 12.04 -1.46
C PHE A 169 -2.96 12.13 -0.96
N LEU A 170 -2.10 11.20 -1.37
CA LEU A 170 -0.71 11.16 -0.93
C LEU A 170 0.11 12.34 -1.47
N GLU A 171 -0.07 12.72 -2.73
CA GLU A 171 0.58 13.91 -3.28
C GLU A 171 0.17 15.19 -2.53
N ASN A 172 -1.12 15.33 -2.20
CA ASN A 172 -1.60 16.46 -1.40
C ASN A 172 -1.06 16.44 0.03
N ALA A 173 -0.88 15.26 0.63
CA ALA A 173 -0.31 15.11 1.96
C ALA A 173 1.20 15.41 1.98
N ALA A 174 1.92 15.05 0.92
CA ALA A 174 3.35 15.32 0.79
C ALA A 174 3.68 16.80 0.49
N ALA A 175 2.70 17.57 0.02
CA ALA A 175 2.83 19.00 -0.28
C ALA A 175 2.54 19.94 0.90
N GLN A 176 2.16 19.39 2.07
CA GLN A 176 1.91 20.13 3.32
C GLN A 176 3.16 20.14 4.19
#